data_AF-A0A928ITW6-F1
#
_entry.id   AF-A0A928ITW6-F1
#
_cell.length_a   1.000
_cell.length_b   1.000
_cell.length_c   1.000
_cell.angle_alpha   90.00
_cell.angle_beta   90.00
_cell.angle_gamma   90.00
#
_symmetry.space_group_name_H-M   'P 1'
#
loop_
_entity.id
_entity.type
_entity.pdbx_description
1 polymer ?
#
loop_
_entity_poly.entity_id
_entity_poly.type
_entity_poly.pdbx_seq_one_letter_code
_entity_poly.pdbx_strand_id
1 'polypeptide(L)'
;MGNVFYETTHDLINNEILRFEEICSKLDNDPEEKRIRISEYKCAKYRLSALWRIQNMLFHGKRVIEKGCCHLEIEEALEGALNYSSIYNESEEQEKLEVKLYYGIRAFTEKKLEELSSISEYANDWERIELNEKIVGYTFALRSLNEGWEKRNETKA
;
A
#
# COMPACT_ATOMS: atom_id res chain seq x y z
N MET A 1 -6.83 -22.07 -8.07
CA MET A 1 -7.39 -20.74 -8.41
C MET A 1 -6.76 -19.77 -7.47
N GLY A 2 -6.12 -18.74 -8.00
CA GLY A 2 -5.55 -17.68 -7.18
C GLY A 2 -6.62 -16.83 -6.53
N ASN A 3 -6.21 -16.11 -5.50
CA ASN A 3 -7.08 -15.22 -4.76
C ASN A 3 -7.24 -13.93 -5.59
N VAL A 4 -8.40 -13.74 -6.21
CA VAL A 4 -8.68 -12.62 -7.13
C VAL A 4 -8.38 -11.26 -6.49
N PHE A 5 -8.70 -11.10 -5.21
CA PHE A 5 -8.38 -9.89 -4.45
C PHE A 5 -6.87 -9.66 -4.39
N TYR A 6 -6.11 -10.68 -3.98
CA TYR A 6 -4.66 -10.59 -3.88
C TYR A 6 -4.01 -10.34 -5.24
N GLU A 7 -4.37 -11.12 -6.26
CA GLU A 7 -3.75 -11.03 -7.59
C GLU A 7 -4.00 -9.67 -8.22
N THR A 8 -5.25 -9.19 -8.21
CA THR A 8 -5.59 -7.87 -8.75
C THR A 8 -4.83 -6.76 -8.02
N THR A 9 -4.87 -6.76 -6.69
CA THR A 9 -4.23 -5.71 -5.89
C THR A 9 -2.73 -5.72 -6.11
N HIS A 10 -2.12 -6.91 -6.10
CA HIS A 10 -0.70 -7.10 -6.30
C HIS A 10 -0.27 -6.59 -7.68
N ASP A 11 -0.98 -6.94 -8.74
CA ASP A 11 -0.62 -6.53 -10.11
C ASP A 11 -0.70 -5.01 -10.29
N LEU A 12 -1.75 -4.37 -9.78
CA LEU A 12 -1.90 -2.92 -9.84
C LEU A 12 -0.76 -2.19 -9.12
N ILE A 13 -0.42 -2.63 -7.90
CA ILE A 13 0.66 -2.02 -7.12
C ILE A 13 2.02 -2.31 -7.76
N ASN A 14 2.26 -3.54 -8.20
CA ASN A 14 3.53 -3.95 -8.78
C ASN A 14 3.82 -3.23 -10.10
N ASN A 15 2.81 -3.02 -10.95
CA ASN A 15 2.97 -2.25 -12.17
C ASN A 15 3.38 -0.79 -11.89
N GLU A 16 2.81 -0.16 -10.86
CA GLU A 16 3.17 1.21 -10.48
C GLU A 16 4.57 1.27 -9.86
N ILE A 17 4.96 0.26 -9.07
CA ILE A 17 6.33 0.11 -8.55
C ILE A 17 7.33 0.03 -9.71
N LEU A 18 7.13 -0.91 -10.64
CA LEU A 18 8.02 -1.10 -11.79
C LEU A 18 8.20 0.19 -12.61
N ARG A 19 7.12 0.94 -12.80
CA ARG A 19 7.18 2.25 -13.48
C ARG A 19 8.10 3.24 -12.75
N PHE A 20 8.00 3.37 -11.43
CA PHE A 20 8.87 4.28 -10.68
C PHE A 20 10.31 3.74 -10.52
N GLU A 21 10.49 2.42 -10.46
CA GLU A 21 11.82 1.79 -10.48
C GLU A 21 12.52 2.04 -11.81
N GLU A 22 11.79 1.99 -12.94
CA GLU A 22 12.34 2.33 -14.24
C GLU A 22 12.80 3.79 -14.29
N ILE A 23 12.00 4.73 -13.77
CA ILE A 23 12.40 6.15 -13.66
C ILE A 23 13.66 6.29 -12.82
N CYS A 24 13.68 5.68 -11.62
CA CYS A 24 14.84 5.75 -10.74
C CYS A 24 16.09 5.15 -11.37
N SER A 25 15.95 3.99 -12.02
CA SER A 25 17.06 3.26 -12.64
C SER A 25 17.64 4.02 -13.82
N LYS A 26 16.80 4.65 -14.66
CA LYS A 26 17.28 5.51 -15.76
C LYS A 26 18.12 6.66 -15.23
N LEU A 27 17.63 7.36 -14.21
CA LEU A 27 18.35 8.49 -13.60
C LEU A 27 19.58 8.03 -12.82
N ASP A 28 19.54 6.90 -12.14
CA ASP A 28 20.72 6.36 -11.43
C ASP A 28 21.88 6.01 -12.38
N ASN A 29 21.59 5.69 -13.65
CA ASN A 29 22.59 5.43 -14.68
C ASN A 29 23.09 6.68 -15.43
N ASP A 30 22.50 7.85 -15.20
CA ASP A 30 22.92 9.13 -15.81
C ASP A 30 23.02 10.24 -14.74
N PRO A 31 24.21 10.44 -14.13
CA PRO A 31 24.40 11.41 -13.06
C PRO A 31 24.13 12.87 -13.46
N GLU A 32 24.32 13.25 -14.73
CA GLU A 32 24.05 14.61 -15.19
C GLU A 32 22.55 14.83 -15.30
N GLU A 33 21.85 13.92 -15.97
CA GLU A 33 20.38 13.96 -16.09
C GLU A 33 19.72 13.87 -14.70
N LYS A 34 20.23 13.04 -13.79
CA LYS A 34 19.76 12.96 -12.40
C LYS A 34 19.92 14.27 -11.64
N ARG A 35 21.02 14.99 -11.84
CA ARG A 35 21.23 16.30 -11.22
C ARG A 35 20.21 17.31 -11.74
N ILE A 36 19.93 17.30 -13.05
CA ILE A 36 18.94 18.18 -13.68
C ILE A 36 17.52 17.83 -13.20
N ARG A 37 17.20 16.54 -13.06
CA ARG A 37 15.87 16.03 -12.69
C ARG A 37 15.81 15.49 -11.27
N ILE A 38 16.55 16.11 -10.35
CA ILE A 38 16.68 15.61 -8.97
C ILE A 38 15.34 15.62 -8.22
N SER A 39 14.46 16.56 -8.53
CA SER A 39 13.11 16.62 -7.97
C SER A 39 12.29 15.39 -8.37
N GLU A 40 12.27 15.05 -9.65
CA GLU A 40 11.56 13.87 -10.18
C GLU A 40 12.09 12.58 -9.56
N TYR A 41 13.42 12.44 -9.46
CA TYR A 41 14.05 11.29 -8.80
C TYR A 41 13.57 11.15 -7.35
N LYS A 42 13.59 12.24 -6.58
CA LYS A 42 13.15 12.25 -5.18
C LYS A 42 11.67 11.93 -5.06
N CYS A 43 10.81 12.57 -5.86
CA CYS A 43 9.38 12.28 -5.90
C CYS A 43 9.10 10.80 -6.18
N ALA A 44 9.78 10.20 -7.17
CA ALA A 44 9.67 8.78 -7.48
C ALA A 44 10.07 7.89 -6.30
N LYS A 45 11.18 8.20 -5.60
CA LYS A 45 11.60 7.45 -4.39
C LYS A 45 10.58 7.54 -3.26
N TYR A 46 9.98 8.71 -3.05
CA TYR A 46 8.96 8.89 -2.02
C TYR A 46 7.69 8.10 -2.32
N ARG A 47 7.21 8.12 -3.57
CA ARG A 47 6.09 7.27 -4.02
C ARG A 47 6.40 5.79 -3.88
N LEU A 48 7.58 5.35 -4.32
CA LEU A 48 8.04 3.97 -4.19
C LEU A 48 8.00 3.51 -2.73
N SER A 49 8.47 4.34 -1.79
CA SER A 49 8.50 3.96 -0.38
C SER A 49 7.11 3.65 0.19
N ALA A 50 6.08 4.38 -0.24
CA ALA A 50 4.70 4.14 0.18
C ALA A 50 4.11 2.87 -0.48
N LEU A 51 4.35 2.68 -1.78
CA LEU A 51 3.86 1.51 -2.52
C LEU A 51 4.47 0.20 -2.00
N TRP A 52 5.80 0.17 -1.81
CA TRP A 52 6.52 -0.98 -1.26
C TRP A 52 6.01 -1.39 0.11
N ARG A 53 5.62 -0.40 0.93
CA ARG A 53 5.09 -0.65 2.27
C ARG A 53 3.78 -1.42 2.22
N ILE A 54 2.85 -1.01 1.36
CA ILE A 54 1.57 -1.72 1.18
C ILE A 54 1.76 -3.08 0.49
N GLN A 55 2.63 -3.18 -0.51
CA GLN A 55 2.94 -4.46 -1.16
C GLN A 55 3.51 -5.48 -0.16
N ASN A 56 4.43 -5.03 0.71
CA ASN A 56 4.99 -5.87 1.77
C ASN A 56 3.91 -6.30 2.76
N MET A 57 3.00 -5.42 3.16
CA MET A 57 1.87 -5.79 4.02
C MET A 57 0.95 -6.83 3.37
N LEU A 58 0.67 -6.72 2.08
CA LEU A 58 -0.12 -7.72 1.35
C LEU A 58 0.59 -9.09 1.33
N PHE A 59 1.87 -9.10 0.96
CA PHE A 59 2.64 -10.33 0.83
C PHE A 59 2.90 -11.02 2.18
N HIS A 60 3.36 -10.25 3.17
CA HIS A 60 3.73 -10.78 4.48
C HIS A 60 2.52 -10.91 5.40
N GLY A 61 1.49 -10.06 5.29
CA GLY A 61 0.25 -10.17 6.08
C GLY A 61 -0.43 -11.52 5.90
N LYS A 62 -0.48 -12.02 4.66
CA LYS A 62 -0.97 -13.38 4.40
C LYS A 62 -0.18 -14.42 5.19
N ARG A 63 1.15 -14.31 5.21
CA ARG A 63 2.03 -15.23 5.97
C ARG A 63 1.88 -15.06 7.48
N VAL A 64 1.70 -13.85 8.00
CA VAL A 64 1.44 -13.59 9.42
C VAL A 64 0.16 -14.31 9.85
N ILE A 65 -0.92 -14.17 9.07
CA ILE A 65 -2.21 -14.82 9.37
C ILE A 65 -2.11 -16.35 9.26
N GLU A 66 -1.49 -16.87 8.21
CA GLU A 66 -1.41 -18.32 7.97
C GLU A 66 -0.42 -19.05 8.89
N LYS A 67 0.69 -18.40 9.24
CA LYS A 67 1.85 -19.05 9.86
C LYS A 67 2.22 -18.49 11.22
N GLY A 68 1.52 -17.47 11.71
CA GLY A 68 1.81 -16.83 13.01
C GLY A 68 3.22 -16.20 13.08
N CYS A 69 3.76 -15.75 11.95
CA CYS A 69 5.04 -15.04 11.96
C CYS A 69 4.89 -13.66 12.61
N CYS A 70 5.81 -13.26 13.47
CA CYS A 70 5.79 -11.93 14.07
C CYS A 70 6.40 -10.89 13.13
N HIS A 71 5.62 -9.88 12.78
CA HIS A 71 6.09 -8.69 12.08
C HIS A 71 5.30 -7.49 12.60
N LEU A 72 5.85 -6.78 13.59
CA LEU A 72 5.15 -5.78 14.41
C LEU A 72 4.27 -4.82 13.60
N GLU A 73 4.81 -4.23 12.55
CA GLU A 73 4.07 -3.28 11.72
C GLU A 73 2.85 -3.92 11.00
N ILE A 74 2.99 -5.18 10.60
CA ILE A 74 1.93 -5.92 9.94
C ILE A 74 0.91 -6.38 10.99
N GLU A 75 1.36 -6.77 12.18
CA GLU A 75 0.47 -7.07 13.30
C GLU A 75 -0.37 -5.84 13.66
N GLU A 76 0.25 -4.67 13.80
CA GLU A 76 -0.44 -3.38 14.02
C GLU A 76 -1.42 -3.05 12.89
N ALA A 77 -1.03 -3.26 11.62
CA ALA A 77 -1.93 -3.06 10.50
C ALA A 77 -3.14 -4.03 10.56
N LEU A 78 -2.90 -5.30 10.90
CA LEU A 78 -3.94 -6.32 11.00
C LEU A 78 -4.83 -6.14 12.23
N GLU A 79 -4.35 -5.50 13.30
CA GLU A 79 -5.19 -5.05 14.42
C GLU A 79 -6.19 -3.98 13.98
N GLY A 80 -5.86 -3.17 12.97
CA GLY A 80 -6.81 -2.24 12.35
C GLY A 80 -8.07 -2.92 11.82
N ALA A 81 -8.02 -4.22 11.49
CA ALA A 81 -9.19 -5.00 11.10
C ALA A 81 -10.21 -5.16 12.25
N LEU A 82 -9.82 -4.96 13.52
CA LEU A 82 -10.75 -4.99 14.66
C LEU A 82 -11.79 -3.88 14.59
N ASN A 83 -11.49 -2.76 13.91
CA ASN A 83 -12.45 -1.71 13.59
C ASN A 83 -13.59 -2.22 12.67
N TYR A 84 -13.36 -3.37 12.03
CA TYR A 84 -14.28 -4.08 11.14
C TYR A 84 -14.62 -5.48 11.68
N SER A 85 -14.53 -5.66 12.99
CA SER A 85 -14.72 -6.96 13.66
C SER A 85 -16.10 -7.58 13.41
N SER A 86 -17.16 -6.77 13.25
CA SER A 86 -18.49 -7.26 12.86
C SER A 86 -18.45 -7.96 11.49
N ILE A 87 -17.86 -7.31 10.48
CA ILE A 87 -17.71 -7.87 9.12
C ILE A 87 -16.86 -9.14 9.16
N TYR A 88 -15.75 -9.12 9.91
CA TYR A 88 -14.88 -10.30 10.06
C TYR A 88 -15.58 -11.47 10.73
N ASN A 89 -16.35 -11.23 11.79
CA ASN A 89 -17.05 -12.28 12.54
C ASN A 89 -18.22 -12.87 11.75
N GLU A 90 -18.87 -12.09 10.89
CA GLU A 90 -19.96 -12.53 10.01
C GLU A 90 -19.48 -13.24 8.74
N SER A 91 -18.19 -13.12 8.41
CA SER A 91 -17.60 -13.73 7.22
C SER A 91 -17.43 -15.24 7.36
N GLU A 92 -17.62 -15.97 6.25
CA GLU A 92 -17.37 -17.41 6.19
C GLU A 92 -15.89 -17.72 6.49
N GLU A 93 -15.60 -18.89 7.07
CA GLU A 93 -14.26 -19.25 7.54
C GLU A 93 -13.20 -19.19 6.42
N GLN A 94 -13.58 -19.62 5.21
CA GLN A 94 -12.73 -19.53 4.02
C GLN A 94 -12.41 -18.09 3.57
N GLU A 95 -13.20 -17.10 3.99
CA GLU A 95 -13.06 -15.69 3.58
C GLU A 95 -12.37 -14.82 4.65
N LYS A 96 -12.35 -15.28 5.91
CA LYS A 96 -11.79 -14.54 7.04
C LYS A 96 -10.38 -14.02 6.79
N LEU A 97 -9.54 -14.79 6.12
CA LEU A 97 -8.18 -14.36 5.78
C LEU A 97 -8.19 -13.15 4.84
N GLU A 98 -9.00 -13.18 3.78
CA GLU A 98 -9.13 -12.08 2.82
C GLU A 98 -9.68 -10.83 3.49
N VAL A 99 -10.73 -11.01 4.29
CA VAL A 99 -11.42 -9.94 5.02
C VAL A 99 -10.46 -9.28 5.99
N LYS A 100 -9.71 -10.07 6.77
CA LYS A 100 -8.71 -9.54 7.72
C LYS A 100 -7.59 -8.80 7.01
N LEU A 101 -7.10 -9.31 5.88
CA LEU A 101 -6.07 -8.63 5.08
C LEU A 101 -6.57 -7.31 4.52
N TYR A 102 -7.71 -7.34 3.82
CA TYR A 102 -8.26 -6.15 3.17
C TYR A 102 -8.54 -5.05 4.20
N TYR A 103 -9.33 -5.34 5.23
CA TYR A 103 -9.71 -4.32 6.21
C TYR A 103 -8.56 -3.88 7.11
N GLY A 104 -7.61 -4.77 7.44
CA GLY A 104 -6.42 -4.40 8.19
C GLY A 104 -5.53 -3.42 7.42
N ILE A 105 -5.16 -3.78 6.19
CA ILE A 105 -4.29 -2.94 5.36
C ILE A 105 -5.01 -1.64 4.97
N ARG A 106 -6.32 -1.70 4.72
CA ARG A 106 -7.14 -0.50 4.50
C ARG A 106 -7.12 0.43 5.70
N ALA A 107 -7.42 -0.07 6.91
CA ALA A 107 -7.42 0.75 8.13
C ALA A 107 -6.06 1.39 8.39
N PHE A 108 -4.97 0.62 8.20
CA PHE A 108 -3.61 1.14 8.28
C PHE A 108 -3.37 2.28 7.27
N THR A 109 -3.76 2.07 6.01
CA THR A 109 -3.53 3.02 4.92
C THR A 109 -4.32 4.31 5.14
N GLU A 110 -5.59 4.21 5.56
CA GLU A 110 -6.43 5.35 5.91
C GLU A 110 -5.83 6.16 7.05
N LYS A 111 -5.39 5.49 8.13
CA LYS A 111 -4.69 6.15 9.25
C LYS A 111 -3.41 6.85 8.82
N LYS A 112 -2.60 6.21 7.96
CA LYS A 112 -1.37 6.82 7.44
C LYS A 112 -1.65 8.04 6.57
N LEU A 113 -2.70 8.00 5.76
CA LEU A 113 -3.12 9.15 4.96
C LEU A 113 -3.54 10.32 5.86
N GLU A 114 -4.28 10.07 6.94
CA GLU A 114 -4.67 11.08 7.92
C GLU A 114 -3.44 11.69 8.62
N GLU A 115 -2.54 10.84 9.13
CA GLU A 115 -1.29 11.26 9.79
C GLU A 115 -0.43 12.13 8.87
N LEU A 116 -0.20 11.69 7.62
CA LEU A 116 0.63 12.42 6.67
C LEU A 116 -0.01 13.74 6.25
N SER A 117 -1.33 13.76 6.06
CA SER A 117 -2.06 14.98 5.71
C SER A 117 -1.97 16.00 6.85
N SER A 118 -2.15 15.57 8.09
CA SER A 118 -2.03 16.42 9.28
C SER A 118 -0.64 17.04 9.42
N ILE A 119 0.42 16.24 9.23
CA ILE A 119 1.80 16.74 9.30
C ILE A 119 2.10 17.71 8.13
N SER A 120 1.54 17.45 6.94
CA SER A 120 1.79 18.27 5.75
C SER A 120 1.34 19.73 5.88
N GLU A 121 0.35 20.01 6.74
CA GLU A 121 -0.16 21.36 6.98
C GLU A 121 0.92 22.28 7.55
N TYR A 122 1.79 21.73 8.42
CA TYR A 122 2.81 22.46 9.17
C TYR A 122 4.23 22.28 8.61
N ALA A 123 4.38 21.47 7.57
CA ALA A 123 5.67 21.16 6.95
C ALA A 123 6.23 22.34 6.13
N ASN A 124 7.55 22.47 6.12
CA ASN A 124 8.24 23.39 5.21
C ASN A 124 8.10 22.92 3.74
N ASP A 125 8.45 23.76 2.77
CA ASP A 125 8.21 23.47 1.34
C ASP A 125 8.80 22.14 0.87
N TRP A 126 10.00 21.79 1.32
CA TRP A 126 10.66 20.54 0.92
C TRP A 126 10.03 19.32 1.58
N GLU A 127 9.77 19.39 2.88
CA GLU A 127 9.07 18.34 3.62
C GLU A 127 7.66 18.11 3.06
N ARG A 128 6.97 19.20 2.70
CA ARG A 128 5.63 19.15 2.12
C ARG A 128 5.62 18.43 0.78
N ILE A 129 6.62 18.66 -0.08
CA ILE A 129 6.76 17.90 -1.34
C ILE A 129 6.93 16.41 -1.03
N GLU A 130 7.83 16.05 -0.12
CA GLU A 130 8.03 14.64 0.26
C GLU A 130 6.75 13.99 0.79
N LEU A 131 6.05 14.67 1.71
CA LEU A 131 4.81 14.17 2.32
C LEU A 131 3.70 14.02 1.28
N ASN A 132 3.53 14.99 0.38
CA ASN A 132 2.55 14.91 -0.70
C ASN A 132 2.81 13.73 -1.63
N GLU A 133 4.08 13.47 -1.96
CA GLU A 133 4.45 12.34 -2.81
C GLU A 133 4.19 10.99 -2.12
N LYS A 134 4.43 10.90 -0.81
CA LYS A 134 4.01 9.73 -0.02
C LYS A 134 2.49 9.57 0.02
N ILE A 135 1.74 10.65 0.23
CA ILE A 135 0.27 10.66 0.21
C ILE A 135 -0.27 10.14 -1.12
N VAL A 136 0.30 10.59 -2.25
CA VAL A 136 -0.06 10.08 -3.59
C VAL A 136 0.18 8.58 -3.70
N GLY A 137 1.31 8.08 -3.21
CA GLY A 137 1.62 6.65 -3.19
C GLY A 137 0.62 5.83 -2.37
N TYR A 138 0.30 6.26 -1.15
CA TYR A 138 -0.71 5.60 -0.31
C TYR A 138 -2.12 5.68 -0.89
N THR A 139 -2.48 6.80 -1.52
CA THR A 139 -3.77 6.97 -2.18
C THR A 139 -3.91 5.99 -3.35
N PHE A 140 -2.86 5.83 -4.16
CA PHE A 140 -2.83 4.84 -5.21
C PHE A 140 -2.99 3.43 -4.65
N ALA A 141 -2.24 3.08 -3.61
CA ALA A 141 -2.29 1.76 -2.99
C ALA A 141 -3.68 1.45 -2.41
N LEU A 142 -4.33 2.41 -1.75
CA LEU A 142 -5.69 2.28 -1.24
C LEU A 142 -6.70 2.04 -2.36
N ARG A 143 -6.60 2.79 -3.47
CA ARG A 143 -7.45 2.56 -4.65
C ARG A 143 -7.25 1.15 -5.21
N SER A 144 -6.01 0.68 -5.32
CA SER A 144 -5.72 -0.68 -5.80
C SER A 144 -6.28 -1.76 -4.88
N LEU A 145 -6.22 -1.57 -3.56
CA LEU A 145 -6.85 -2.47 -2.58
C LEU A 145 -8.37 -2.54 -2.77
N ASN A 146 -9.02 -1.39 -2.95
CA ASN A 146 -10.46 -1.32 -3.17
C ASN A 146 -10.87 -1.97 -4.50
N GLU A 147 -10.14 -1.71 -5.58
CA GLU A 147 -10.41 -2.33 -6.88
C GLU A 147 -10.24 -3.86 -6.82
N GLY A 148 -9.21 -4.36 -6.13
CA GLY A 148 -9.05 -5.81 -5.92
C GLY A 148 -10.20 -6.40 -5.11
N TRP A 149 -10.70 -5.68 -4.11
CA TRP A 149 -11.82 -6.13 -3.28
C TRP A 149 -13.12 -6.17 -4.08
N GLU A 150 -13.39 -5.15 -4.89
CA GLU A 150 -14.54 -5.07 -5.79
C GLU A 150 -14.55 -6.23 -6.79
N LYS A 151 -13.45 -6.47 -7.52
CA LYS A 151 -13.35 -7.58 -8.49
C LYS A 151 -13.54 -8.95 -7.85
N ARG A 152 -13.05 -9.13 -6.62
CA ARG A 152 -13.30 -10.36 -5.85
C ARG A 152 -14.79 -10.57 -5.60
N ASN A 153 -15.54 -9.52 -5.30
CA ASN A 153 -16.99 -9.61 -5.07
C ASN A 153 -17.76 -9.86 -6.38
N GLU A 154 -17.33 -9.25 -7.48
CA GLU A 154 -17.91 -9.50 -8.81
C GLU A 154 -17.72 -10.96 -9.26
N THR A 155 -16.58 -11.57 -8.94
CA THR A 155 -16.30 -12.97 -9.32
C THR A 155 -17.06 -13.98 -8.46
N LYS A 156 -17.65 -13.54 -7.35
CA LYS A 156 -18.45 -14.38 -6.43
C LYS A 156 -19.95 -14.29 -6.68
N ALA A 157 -20.41 -13.24 -7.37
CA ALA A 157 -21.81 -13.04 -7.75
C ALA A 157 -22.19 -13.89 -8.98
#